data_AF-L0L341-F1
#
_entry.id   AF-L0L341-F1
#
_cell.length_a   1.000
_cell.length_b   1.000
_cell.length_c   1.000
_cell.angle_alpha   90.00
_cell.angle_beta   90.00
_cell.angle_gamma   90.00
#
_symmetry.space_group_name_H-M   'P 1'
#
loop_
_entity.id
_entity.type
_entity.pdbx_description
1 polymer ?
#
loop_
_entity_poly.entity_id
_entity_poly.type
_entity_poly.pdbx_seq_one_letter_code
_entity_poly.pdbx_strand_id
1 'polypeptide(L)'
;MLDKIKQKAIIALLVERINNNNLWASPFFLQKAVFLLQELCKIQLGFNFYINKHAPFSDELQDIILEMRIDEILKQESNHLKPGNLIIGINGTQVISKLKEKPESEINVVIKIMCQYPPSSLEHLTSAIYVCKSPIQFRKSKSDILRHCNPFISKEESIQVINDAQQLINSITIPTKKQTA
;
A
#
# COMPACT_ATOMS: atom_id res chain seq x y z
N MET A 1 14.23 -11.93 7.19
CA MET A 1 14.20 -10.49 6.86
C MET A 1 14.41 -10.37 5.36
N LEU A 2 13.54 -9.68 4.62
CA LEU A 2 13.73 -9.49 3.18
C LEU A 2 15.00 -8.66 2.96
N ASP A 3 15.78 -8.96 1.92
CA ASP A 3 16.90 -8.12 1.51
C ASP A 3 16.41 -6.69 1.24
N LYS A 4 17.06 -5.69 1.85
CA LYS A 4 16.75 -4.26 1.67
C LYS A 4 16.73 -3.87 0.19
N ILE A 5 17.60 -4.46 -0.63
CA ILE A 5 17.62 -4.23 -2.08
C ILE A 5 16.34 -4.77 -2.73
N LYS A 6 15.88 -5.95 -2.33
CA LYS A 6 14.62 -6.53 -2.81
C LYS A 6 13.41 -5.70 -2.39
N GLN A 7 13.38 -5.17 -1.16
CA GLN A 7 12.33 -4.24 -0.71
C GLN A 7 12.29 -2.98 -1.58
N LYS A 8 13.44 -2.30 -1.74
CA LYS A 8 13.57 -1.11 -2.59
C LYS A 8 13.14 -1.40 -4.03
N ALA A 9 13.50 -2.55 -4.58
CA ALA A 9 13.11 -2.94 -5.94
C ALA A 9 11.61 -3.17 -6.11
N ILE A 10 10.94 -3.79 -5.12
CA ILE A 10 9.48 -3.96 -5.15
C ILE A 10 8.79 -2.60 -5.03
N ILE A 11 9.26 -1.71 -4.15
CA ILE A 11 8.70 -0.36 -4.00
C ILE A 11 8.90 0.45 -5.28
N ALA A 12 10.08 0.40 -5.89
CA ALA A 12 10.35 1.07 -7.16
C ALA A 12 9.41 0.54 -8.26
N LEU A 13 9.27 -0.78 -8.40
CA LEU A 13 8.36 -1.39 -9.36
C LEU A 13 6.90 -0.95 -9.10
N LEU A 14 6.48 -0.88 -7.84
CA LEU A 14 5.14 -0.40 -7.48
C LEU A 14 4.95 1.08 -7.90
N VAL A 15 5.93 1.96 -7.64
CA VAL A 15 5.89 3.36 -8.09
C VAL A 15 5.81 3.46 -9.62
N GLU A 16 6.61 2.68 -10.35
CA GLU A 16 6.55 2.60 -11.81
C GLU A 16 5.15 2.23 -12.28
N ARG A 17 4.55 1.19 -11.69
CA ARG A 17 3.21 0.72 -12.05
C ARG A 17 2.10 1.71 -11.68
N ILE A 18 2.19 2.41 -10.54
CA ILE A 18 1.25 3.47 -10.16
C ILE A 18 1.28 4.59 -11.21
N ASN A 19 2.48 5.07 -11.58
CA ASN A 19 2.62 6.14 -12.56
C ASN A 19 2.12 5.71 -13.95
N ASN A 20 2.41 4.49 -14.39
CA ASN A 20 1.95 3.95 -15.67
C ASN A 20 0.42 3.82 -15.77
N ASN A 21 -0.29 3.80 -14.63
CA ASN A 21 -1.75 3.81 -14.56
C ASN A 21 -2.31 5.22 -14.30
N ASN A 22 -1.52 6.28 -14.52
CA ASN A 22 -1.88 7.68 -14.31
C ASN A 22 -2.30 8.04 -12.87
N LEU A 23 -2.03 7.16 -11.90
CA LEU A 23 -2.29 7.43 -10.49
C LEU A 23 -1.22 8.39 -9.92
N TRP A 24 -1.42 8.84 -8.68
CA TRP A 24 -0.50 9.74 -7.98
C TRP A 24 0.29 8.97 -6.92
N ALA A 25 1.58 8.79 -7.15
CA ALA A 25 2.50 8.08 -6.26
C ALA A 25 3.11 9.03 -5.22
N SER A 26 2.30 9.77 -4.45
CA SER A 26 2.83 10.56 -3.34
C SER A 26 3.34 9.64 -2.21
N PRO A 27 4.27 10.07 -1.35
CA PRO A 27 4.73 9.26 -0.21
C PRO A 27 3.58 8.71 0.64
N PHE A 28 2.52 9.52 0.84
CA PHE A 28 1.35 9.13 1.62
C PHE A 28 0.43 8.14 0.89
N PHE A 29 0.34 8.22 -0.44
CA PHE A 29 -0.35 7.20 -1.24
C PHE A 29 0.43 5.90 -1.28
N LEU A 30 1.76 5.97 -1.30
CA LEU A 30 2.63 4.81 -1.33
C LEU A 30 2.55 4.01 -0.02
N GLN A 31 2.36 4.67 1.14
CA GLN A 31 2.06 4.01 2.42
C GLN A 31 0.87 3.03 2.29
N LYS A 32 -0.23 3.49 1.68
CA LYS A 32 -1.42 2.68 1.46
C LYS A 32 -1.18 1.55 0.47
N ALA A 33 -0.51 1.85 -0.64
CA ALA A 33 -0.23 0.86 -1.67
C ALA A 33 0.64 -0.29 -1.13
N VAL A 34 1.69 0.05 -0.37
CA VAL A 34 2.58 -0.93 0.26
C VAL A 34 1.85 -1.72 1.35
N PHE A 35 1.02 -1.06 2.16
CA PHE A 35 0.15 -1.73 3.13
C PHE A 35 -0.74 -2.78 2.45
N LEU A 36 -1.44 -2.42 1.36
CA LEU A 36 -2.27 -3.37 0.62
C LEU A 36 -1.46 -4.53 0.05
N LEU A 37 -0.27 -4.26 -0.48
CA LEU A 37 0.61 -5.28 -1.03
C LEU A 37 1.06 -6.29 0.04
N GLN A 38 1.34 -5.83 1.26
CA GLN A 38 1.71 -6.69 2.38
C GLN A 38 0.50 -7.45 2.95
N GLU A 39 -0.58 -6.75 3.26
CA GLU A 39 -1.71 -7.33 4.03
C GLU A 39 -2.67 -8.15 3.19
N LEU A 40 -2.88 -7.77 1.93
CA LEU A 40 -3.79 -8.47 1.03
C LEU A 40 -3.04 -9.47 0.15
N CYS A 41 -1.88 -9.08 -0.38
CA CYS A 41 -1.12 -9.92 -1.30
C CYS A 41 -0.04 -10.76 -0.61
N LYS A 42 0.10 -10.67 0.73
CA LYS A 42 1.05 -11.45 1.54
C LYS A 42 2.50 -11.33 1.07
N ILE A 43 2.87 -10.22 0.42
CA ILE A 43 4.27 -9.94 0.09
C ILE A 43 4.97 -9.54 1.39
N GLN A 44 5.95 -10.34 1.81
CA GLN A 44 6.69 -10.14 3.05
C GLN A 44 7.68 -8.98 2.93
N LEU A 45 7.18 -7.75 2.89
CA LEU A 45 8.02 -6.54 2.91
C LEU A 45 8.55 -6.26 4.32
N GLY A 46 7.85 -6.70 5.37
CA GLY A 46 8.32 -6.62 6.74
C GLY A 46 8.18 -5.23 7.37
N PHE A 47 7.32 -4.38 6.81
CA PHE A 47 7.04 -3.06 7.37
C PHE A 47 6.02 -3.16 8.49
N ASN A 48 6.31 -2.53 9.62
CA ASN A 48 5.37 -2.41 10.72
C ASN A 48 4.43 -1.23 10.46
N PHE A 49 3.14 -1.53 10.30
CA PHE A 49 2.09 -0.53 10.12
C PHE A 49 1.31 -0.30 11.41
N TYR A 50 0.97 0.97 11.66
CA TYR A 50 0.04 1.41 12.69
C TYR A 50 -0.92 2.46 12.10
N ILE A 51 -2.02 2.78 12.79
CA ILE A 51 -2.89 3.87 12.36
C ILE A 51 -2.29 5.20 12.78
N ASN A 52 -1.94 6.04 11.80
CA ASN A 52 -1.55 7.42 12.03
C ASN A 52 -2.59 8.37 11.42
N LYS A 53 -3.15 9.25 12.26
CA LYS A 53 -4.32 10.09 11.96
C LYS A 53 -5.50 9.24 11.51
N HIS A 54 -5.59 8.89 10.22
CA HIS A 54 -6.77 8.26 9.61
C HIS A 54 -6.44 7.11 8.64
N ALA A 55 -5.17 6.71 8.50
CA ALA A 55 -4.75 5.65 7.59
C ALA A 55 -3.57 4.83 8.15
N PRO A 56 -3.35 3.59 7.65
CA PRO A 56 -2.15 2.83 7.96
C PRO A 56 -0.87 3.57 7.52
N PHE A 57 0.12 3.57 8.41
CA PHE A 57 1.38 4.27 8.24
C PHE A 57 2.53 3.45 8.83
N SER A 58 3.70 3.55 8.20
CA SER A 58 4.94 2.93 8.66
C SER A 58 6.09 3.94 8.58
N ASP A 59 6.71 4.25 9.71
CA ASP A 59 7.90 5.11 9.79
C ASP A 59 9.07 4.47 9.03
N GLU A 60 9.23 3.14 9.14
CA GLU A 60 10.23 2.36 8.41
C GLU A 60 10.09 2.53 6.88
N LEU A 61 8.86 2.51 6.37
CA LEU A 61 8.61 2.74 4.95
C LEU A 61 8.92 4.20 4.56
N GLN A 62 8.60 5.16 5.43
CA GLN A 62 8.95 6.56 5.18
C GLN A 62 10.46 6.74 5.06
N ASP A 63 11.24 6.13 5.96
CA ASP A 63 12.69 6.14 5.94
C ASP A 63 13.24 5.48 4.69
N ILE A 64 12.70 4.32 4.28
CA ILE A 64 13.09 3.64 3.04
C ILE A 64 12.81 4.50 1.81
N ILE A 65 11.66 5.19 1.76
CA ILE A 65 11.34 6.10 0.65
C ILE A 65 12.34 7.26 0.61
N LEU A 66 12.72 7.81 1.77
CA LEU A 66 13.73 8.86 1.85
C LEU A 66 15.11 8.36 1.39
N GLU A 67 15.56 7.20 1.87
CA GLU A 67 16.78 6.54 1.40
C GLU A 67 16.76 6.36 -0.12
N MET A 68 15.66 5.84 -0.68
CA MET A 68 15.52 5.63 -2.13
C MET A 68 15.59 6.93 -2.94
N ARG A 69 15.19 8.07 -2.35
CA ARG A 69 15.34 9.37 -2.99
C ARG A 69 16.78 9.87 -2.97
N ILE A 70 17.49 9.64 -1.87
CA ILE A 70 18.91 9.97 -1.74
C ILE A 70 19.75 9.11 -2.71
N ASP A 71 19.42 7.82 -2.83
CA ASP A 71 20.07 6.87 -3.74
C ASP A 71 19.67 7.08 -5.23
N GLU A 72 18.86 8.10 -5.54
CA GLU A 72 18.31 8.40 -6.86
C GLU A 72 17.55 7.22 -7.53
N ILE A 73 17.03 6.30 -6.72
CA ILE A 73 16.15 5.21 -7.14
C ILE A 73 14.75 5.78 -7.43
N LEU A 74 14.31 6.71 -6.56
CA LEU A 74 13.09 7.49 -6.75
C LEU A 74 13.46 8.96 -6.90
N LYS A 75 12.68 9.68 -7.69
CA LYS A 75 12.76 11.13 -7.82
C LYS A 75 11.41 11.72 -7.46
N GLN A 76 11.42 12.81 -6.70
CA GLN A 76 10.21 13.58 -6.48
C GLN A 76 10.07 14.61 -7.60
N GLU A 77 8.96 14.57 -8.32
CA GLU A 77 8.67 15.51 -9.39
C GLU A 77 8.02 16.78 -8.83
N SER A 78 8.50 17.93 -9.29
CA SER A 78 7.93 19.24 -8.98
C SER A 78 6.86 19.58 -10.02
N ASN A 79 5.74 18.87 -9.97
CA ASN A 79 4.58 19.12 -10.83
C ASN A 79 3.44 19.72 -10.01
N HIS A 80 2.95 20.91 -10.40
CA HIS A 80 1.85 21.57 -9.70
C HIS A 80 0.54 20.77 -9.70
N LEU A 81 0.32 19.91 -10.70
CA LEU A 81 -0.88 19.07 -10.79
C LEU A 81 -0.81 17.83 -9.88
N LYS A 82 0.40 17.37 -9.55
CA LYS A 82 0.65 16.21 -8.68
C LYS A 82 1.82 16.52 -7.73
N PRO A 83 1.65 17.44 -6.76
CA PRO A 83 2.74 17.91 -5.94
C PRO A 83 3.39 16.76 -5.16
N GLY A 84 4.70 16.58 -5.29
CA GLY A 84 5.38 15.49 -4.58
C GLY A 84 5.09 14.10 -5.11
N ASN A 85 4.65 13.97 -6.37
CA ASN A 85 4.62 12.68 -7.06
C ASN A 85 6.02 12.06 -7.08
N LEU A 86 6.12 10.78 -6.73
CA LEU A 86 7.35 10.01 -6.87
C LEU A 86 7.35 9.34 -8.25
N ILE A 87 8.46 9.47 -8.96
CA ILE A 87 8.74 8.79 -10.23
C ILE A 87 10.02 7.98 -10.10
N ILE A 88 10.30 7.14 -11.10
CA ILE A 88 11.55 6.40 -11.20
C ILE A 88 12.71 7.37 -11.43
N GLY A 89 13.73 7.29 -10.58
CA GLY A 89 14.98 8.03 -10.72
C GLY A 89 15.98 7.30 -11.61
N ILE A 90 17.16 7.89 -11.81
CA ILE A 90 18.19 7.36 -12.74
C ILE A 90 18.65 5.94 -12.36
N ASN A 91 18.68 5.62 -11.07
CA ASN A 91 19.09 4.30 -10.57
C ASN A 91 17.91 3.32 -10.43
N GLY A 92 16.67 3.79 -10.58
CA GLY A 92 15.48 2.99 -10.25
C GLY A 92 15.31 1.76 -11.13
N THR A 93 15.48 1.89 -12.45
CA THR A 93 15.39 0.78 -13.40
C THR A 93 16.42 -0.32 -13.12
N GLN A 94 17.64 0.07 -12.73
CA GLN A 94 18.70 -0.87 -12.35
C GLN A 94 18.36 -1.62 -11.05
N VAL A 95 17.70 -0.97 -10.10
CA VAL A 95 17.27 -1.64 -8.87
C VAL A 95 16.11 -2.60 -9.16
N ILE A 96 15.15 -2.21 -9.99
CA ILE A 96 14.05 -3.08 -10.42
C ILE A 96 14.57 -4.34 -11.14
N SER A 97 15.60 -4.22 -11.98
CA SER A 97 16.16 -5.36 -12.73
C SER A 97 16.82 -6.42 -11.86
N LYS A 98 17.14 -6.11 -10.58
CA LYS A 98 17.65 -7.09 -9.61
C LYS A 98 16.58 -8.08 -9.13
N LEU A 99 15.29 -7.82 -9.38
CA LEU A 99 14.22 -8.78 -9.10
C LEU A 99 14.25 -9.93 -10.10
N LYS A 100 14.69 -11.10 -9.64
CA LYS A 100 14.58 -12.35 -10.42
C LYS A 100 13.14 -12.65 -10.81
N GLU A 101 12.22 -12.42 -9.88
CA GLU A 101 10.79 -12.58 -10.08
C GLU A 101 10.05 -11.34 -9.62
N LYS A 102 9.27 -10.74 -10.53
CA LYS A 102 8.44 -9.57 -10.24
C LYS A 102 7.06 -10.03 -9.75
N PRO A 103 6.54 -9.47 -8.63
CA PRO A 103 5.20 -9.76 -8.12
C PRO A 103 4.12 -8.98 -8.91
N GLU A 104 4.09 -9.16 -10.23
CA GLU A 104 3.22 -8.40 -11.14
C GLU A 104 1.73 -8.65 -10.85
N SER A 105 1.34 -9.89 -10.53
CA SER A 105 -0.03 -10.23 -10.18
C SER A 105 -0.52 -9.46 -8.94
N GLU A 106 0.32 -9.41 -7.92
CA GLU A 106 0.05 -8.78 -6.64
C GLU A 106 0.01 -7.25 -6.79
N ILE A 107 0.97 -6.70 -7.53
CA ILE A 107 0.96 -5.27 -7.86
C ILE A 107 -0.30 -4.91 -8.66
N ASN A 108 -0.69 -5.72 -9.64
CA ASN A 108 -1.90 -5.46 -10.43
C ASN A 108 -3.17 -5.49 -9.59
N VAL A 109 -3.25 -6.35 -8.56
CA VAL A 109 -4.35 -6.32 -7.58
C VAL A 109 -4.38 -4.99 -6.84
N VAL A 110 -3.23 -4.52 -6.34
CA VAL A 110 -3.14 -3.23 -5.64
C VAL A 110 -3.51 -2.07 -6.55
N ILE A 111 -2.98 -2.02 -7.78
CA ILE A 111 -3.32 -0.99 -8.77
C ILE A 111 -4.82 -0.99 -9.06
N LYS A 112 -5.43 -2.16 -9.28
CA LYS A 112 -6.87 -2.26 -9.53
C LYS A 112 -7.68 -1.68 -8.38
N ILE A 113 -7.32 -1.99 -7.13
CA ILE A 113 -7.98 -1.41 -5.95
C ILE A 113 -7.79 0.12 -5.97
N MET A 114 -6.56 0.61 -6.16
CA MET A 114 -6.30 2.05 -6.15
C MET A 114 -7.03 2.82 -7.26
N CYS A 115 -7.27 2.21 -8.42
CA CYS A 115 -8.07 2.82 -9.49
C CYS A 115 -9.57 2.85 -9.19
N GLN A 116 -10.08 1.93 -8.36
CA GLN A 116 -11.50 1.82 -8.03
C GLN A 116 -11.95 2.81 -6.96
N TYR A 117 -11.04 3.24 -6.08
CA TYR A 117 -11.38 4.09 -4.94
C TYR A 117 -10.72 5.47 -5.05
N PRO A 118 -11.47 6.57 -4.87
CA PRO A 118 -10.85 7.88 -4.73
C PRO A 118 -9.99 7.96 -3.45
N PRO A 119 -9.11 8.96 -3.33
CA PRO A 119 -8.18 9.12 -2.19
C PRO A 119 -8.81 8.92 -0.81
N SER A 120 -9.93 9.60 -0.54
CA SER A 120 -10.63 9.56 0.75
C SER A 120 -11.24 8.18 1.04
N SER A 121 -11.89 7.56 0.05
CA SER A 121 -12.44 6.22 0.21
C SER A 121 -11.34 5.17 0.39
N LEU A 122 -10.17 5.35 -0.24
CA LEU A 122 -9.03 4.46 -0.06
C LEU A 122 -8.45 4.55 1.38
N GLU A 123 -8.50 5.74 2.01
CA GLU A 123 -8.17 5.89 3.44
C GLU A 123 -9.11 5.08 4.32
N HIS A 124 -10.42 5.18 4.07
CA HIS A 124 -11.44 4.46 4.83
C HIS A 124 -11.23 2.94 4.66
N LEU A 125 -11.03 2.48 3.43
CA LEU A 125 -10.82 1.07 3.10
C LEU A 125 -9.54 0.51 3.74
N THR A 126 -8.42 1.21 3.64
CA THR A 126 -7.14 0.72 4.21
C THR A 126 -7.18 0.67 5.73
N SER A 127 -7.80 1.66 6.39
CA SER A 127 -8.05 1.61 7.84
C SER A 127 -8.99 0.47 8.23
N ALA A 128 -10.04 0.23 7.46
CA ALA A 128 -10.94 -0.90 7.69
C ALA A 128 -10.23 -2.26 7.54
N ILE A 129 -9.37 -2.41 6.53
CA ILE A 129 -8.54 -3.62 6.35
C ILE A 129 -7.61 -3.81 7.55
N TYR A 130 -6.95 -2.74 8.02
CA TYR A 130 -6.10 -2.78 9.21
C TYR A 130 -6.89 -3.28 10.43
N VAL A 131 -8.06 -2.70 10.70
CA VAL A 131 -8.93 -3.12 11.81
C VAL A 131 -9.39 -4.57 11.63
N CYS A 132 -9.71 -4.99 10.41
CA CYS A 132 -10.16 -6.35 10.13
C CYS A 132 -9.07 -7.42 10.30
N LYS A 133 -7.82 -7.07 10.00
CA LYS A 133 -6.64 -7.95 10.09
C LYS A 133 -5.97 -7.90 11.46
N SER A 134 -6.24 -6.88 12.28
CA SER A 134 -5.65 -6.75 13.60
C SER A 134 -6.01 -7.97 14.46
N PRO A 135 -5.02 -8.66 15.07
CA PRO A 135 -5.27 -9.80 15.94
C PRO A 135 -5.89 -9.39 17.29
N ILE A 136 -5.97 -8.09 17.57
CA ILE A 136 -6.49 -7.56 18.82
C ILE A 136 -7.99 -7.79 18.85
N GLN A 137 -8.44 -8.59 19.82
CA GLN A 137 -9.85 -8.67 20.17
C GLN A 137 -10.22 -7.39 20.93
N PHE A 138 -10.88 -6.49 20.22
CA PHE A 138 -11.43 -5.31 20.84
C PHE A 138 -12.76 -5.63 21.53
N ARG A 139 -13.03 -5.00 22.67
CA ARG A 139 -14.35 -5.06 23.33
C ARG A 139 -15.46 -4.35 22.52
N LYS A 140 -15.08 -3.53 21.54
CA LYS A 140 -15.98 -2.76 20.68
C LYS A 140 -16.08 -3.40 19.29
N SER A 141 -17.13 -3.06 18.54
CA SER A 141 -17.28 -3.52 17.16
C SER A 141 -16.16 -2.95 16.26
N LYS A 142 -15.82 -3.67 15.17
CA LYS A 142 -14.84 -3.19 14.16
C LYS A 142 -15.21 -1.81 13.60
N SER A 143 -16.49 -1.54 13.38
CA SER A 143 -17.00 -0.23 12.95
C SER A 143 -16.75 0.88 13.98
N ASP A 144 -16.90 0.60 15.28
CA ASP A 144 -16.62 1.59 16.33
C ASP A 144 -15.14 1.93 16.43
N ILE A 145 -14.26 0.95 16.20
CA ILE A 145 -12.81 1.15 16.18
C ILE A 145 -12.42 1.96 14.95
N LEU A 146 -12.97 1.61 13.78
CA LEU A 146 -12.74 2.38 12.55
C LEU A 146 -13.13 3.84 12.73
N ARG A 147 -14.28 4.12 13.36
CA ARG A 147 -14.71 5.49 13.69
C ARG A 147 -13.83 6.18 14.72
N HIS A 148 -13.21 5.44 15.62
CA HIS A 148 -12.22 6.01 16.53
C HIS A 148 -10.93 6.40 15.80
N CYS A 149 -10.49 5.57 14.85
CA CYS A 149 -9.36 5.84 13.97
C CYS A 149 -9.66 6.94 12.94
N ASN A 150 -10.90 7.06 12.49
CA ASN A 150 -11.31 8.05 11.52
C ASN A 150 -12.66 8.66 11.95
N PRO A 151 -12.65 9.78 12.69
CA PRO A 151 -13.87 10.34 13.28
C PRO A 151 -14.82 10.97 12.24
N PHE A 152 -14.38 11.14 10.99
CA PHE A 152 -15.17 11.77 9.93
C PHE A 152 -16.07 10.79 9.17
N ILE A 153 -15.94 9.49 9.41
CA ILE A 153 -16.79 8.46 8.81
C ILE A 153 -18.10 8.32 9.59
N SER A 154 -19.22 8.28 8.87
CA SER A 154 -20.54 8.05 9.49
C SER A 154 -20.64 6.64 10.07
N LYS A 155 -21.64 6.38 10.91
CA LYS A 155 -21.86 5.05 11.47
C LYS A 155 -22.20 4.04 10.37
N GLU A 156 -23.11 4.41 9.50
CA GLU A 156 -23.59 3.60 8.39
C GLU A 156 -22.44 3.30 7.42
N GLU A 157 -21.67 4.32 7.05
CA GLU A 157 -20.49 4.16 6.20
C GLU A 157 -19.42 3.28 6.87
N SER A 158 -19.18 3.42 8.18
CA SER A 158 -18.20 2.58 8.88
C SER A 158 -18.55 1.10 8.85
N ILE A 159 -19.84 0.76 8.91
CA ILE A 159 -20.30 -0.62 8.80
C ILE A 159 -20.10 -1.11 7.37
N GLN A 160 -20.48 -0.31 6.38
CA GLN A 160 -20.33 -0.68 4.98
C GLN A 160 -18.87 -0.90 4.60
N VAL A 161 -17.98 0.02 4.96
CA VAL A 161 -16.54 -0.09 4.64
C VAL A 161 -15.90 -1.29 5.33
N ILE A 162 -16.32 -1.65 6.55
CA ILE A 162 -15.87 -2.90 7.20
C ILE A 162 -16.32 -4.14 6.42
N ASN A 163 -17.56 -4.15 5.93
CA ASN A 163 -18.07 -5.25 5.12
C ASN A 163 -17.31 -5.36 3.79
N ASP A 164 -17.10 -4.23 3.11
CA ASP A 164 -16.33 -4.16 1.87
C ASP A 164 -14.90 -4.64 2.07
N ALA A 165 -14.25 -4.21 3.16
CA ALA A 165 -12.91 -4.67 3.52
C ALA A 165 -12.86 -6.18 3.76
N GLN A 166 -13.84 -6.74 4.48
CA GLN A 166 -13.90 -8.18 4.75
C GLN A 166 -14.16 -8.99 3.47
N GLN A 167 -15.05 -8.51 2.59
CA GLN A 167 -15.29 -9.11 1.28
C GLN A 167 -14.03 -9.06 0.40
N LEU A 168 -13.32 -7.93 0.40
CA LEU A 168 -12.07 -7.79 -0.34
C LEU A 168 -11.01 -8.75 0.19
N ILE A 169 -10.85 -8.84 1.52
CA ILE A 169 -9.91 -9.78 2.16
C ILE A 169 -10.23 -11.23 1.77
N ASN A 170 -11.52 -11.59 1.72
CA ASN A 170 -11.95 -12.96 1.43
C ASN A 170 -11.89 -13.31 -0.08
N SER A 171 -12.06 -12.31 -0.96
CA SER A 171 -12.10 -12.50 -2.41
C SER A 171 -10.72 -12.53 -3.07
N ILE A 172 -9.69 -12.02 -2.40
CA ILE A 172 -8.33 -12.04 -2.92
C ILE A 172 -7.79 -13.47 -2.92
N THR A 173 -7.95 -14.10 -4.07
CA THR A 173 -7.28 -15.34 -4.44
C THR A 173 -6.08 -14.94 -5.28
N ILE A 174 -4.89 -14.98 -4.68
CA ILE A 174 -3.66 -14.83 -5.46
C ILE A 174 -3.50 -16.15 -6.22
N PRO A 175 -3.44 -16.15 -7.57
CA PRO A 175 -3.13 -17.36 -8.30
C PRO A 175 -1.76 -17.85 -7.82
N THR A 176 -1.75 -18.97 -7.09
CA THR A 176 -0.50 -19.60 -6.65
C THR A 176 0.30 -19.95 -7.89
N LYS A 177 1.39 -19.22 -8.14
CA LYS A 177 2.42 -19.69 -9.07
C LYS A 177 2.86 -21.06 -8.56
N LYS A 178 2.64 -22.09 -9.36
CA LYS A 178 3.26 -23.41 -9.14
C LYS A 178 4.75 -23.16 -8.97
N GLN A 179 5.28 -23.45 -7.78
CA GLN A 179 6.71 -23.64 -7.61
C GLN A 179 7.08 -24.83 -8.50
N THR A 180 7.61 -24.56 -9.69
CA THR A 180 8.36 -25.57 -10.42
C THR A 180 9.63 -25.81 -9.63
N ALA A 181 9.70 -27.01 -9.06
CA ALA A 181 10.84 -27.59 -8.37
C ALA A 181 12.10 -27.62 -9.26
#